data_AF-A0A9Q0UZE1-F1
#
_entry.id   AF-A0A9Q0UZE1-F1
#
_cell.length_a   1.000
_cell.length_b   1.000
_cell.length_c   1.000
_cell.angle_alpha   90.00
_cell.angle_beta   90.00
_cell.angle_gamma   90.00
#
_symmetry.space_group_name_H-M   'P 1'
#
loop_
_entity.id
_entity.type
_entity.pdbx_description
1 polymer ?
#
loop_
_entity_poly.entity_id
_entity_poly.type
_entity_poly.pdbx_seq_one_letter_code
_entity_poly.pdbx_strand_id
1 'polypeptide(L)'
;MANDSLLFLILASLLLPGFFTKTSSAFSIEEAAIDDLRLAFKQNQLTSRQLVEFYLKRIRRLNPLLRGVIEVNPDALFLADKADRERKVNTPGSSGGLHGIPILLKDNIATKDKLNTTAGSYALLGSVVPRDAGVVTKLRKAGAIILGKASLSEWSHFRSNGAPSGFCGRSGQGKVF
;
A
#
# COMPACT_ATOMS: atom_id res chain seq x y z
N MET A 1 54.10 -64.93 -11.80
CA MET A 1 53.21 -64.31 -12.82
C MET A 1 52.59 -63.09 -12.16
N ALA A 2 52.77 -61.89 -12.74
CA ALA A 2 52.02 -60.61 -12.60
C ALA A 2 51.32 -60.20 -11.27
N ASN A 3 51.11 -58.95 -10.85
CA ASN A 3 51.55 -57.57 -11.16
C ASN A 3 50.95 -56.69 -10.00
N ASP A 4 51.42 -55.52 -9.56
CA ASP A 4 52.63 -54.72 -9.84
C ASP A 4 52.80 -53.65 -8.72
N SER A 5 53.90 -52.89 -8.78
CA SER A 5 54.03 -51.44 -8.47
C SER A 5 53.48 -50.84 -7.16
N LEU A 6 54.42 -50.32 -6.37
CA LEU A 6 54.23 -49.25 -5.40
C LEU A 6 53.73 -47.96 -6.10
N LEU A 7 52.95 -47.10 -5.41
CA LEU A 7 53.35 -45.73 -5.00
C LEU A 7 52.14 -44.87 -4.51
N PHE A 8 52.39 -44.10 -3.45
CA PHE A 8 51.96 -42.71 -3.20
C PHE A 8 50.45 -42.32 -3.08
N LEU A 9 50.10 -41.93 -1.85
CA LEU A 9 49.69 -40.56 -1.44
C LEU A 9 48.44 -39.87 -2.05
N ILE A 10 47.83 -39.04 -1.17
CA ILE A 10 47.20 -37.73 -1.40
C ILE A 10 45.64 -37.59 -1.41
N LEU A 11 45.24 -36.63 -0.57
CA LEU A 11 44.05 -35.77 -0.50
C LEU A 11 42.66 -36.26 -0.09
N ALA A 12 42.21 -35.58 0.97
CA ALA A 12 40.83 -35.31 1.34
C ALA A 12 39.92 -34.88 0.18
N SER A 13 38.65 -35.30 0.23
CA SER A 13 37.52 -34.39 0.47
C SER A 13 36.18 -35.12 0.37
N LEU A 14 35.28 -34.88 1.32
CA LEU A 14 33.83 -34.85 1.11
C LEU A 14 33.15 -34.14 2.30
N LEU A 15 33.63 -32.93 2.57
CA LEU A 15 32.77 -31.86 3.07
C LEU A 15 31.73 -31.63 1.96
N LEU A 16 30.61 -32.36 2.02
CA LEU A 16 29.43 -32.00 1.26
C LEU A 16 29.06 -30.57 1.69
N PRO A 17 29.10 -29.56 0.78
CA PRO A 17 28.52 -28.29 1.10
C PRO A 17 27.03 -28.56 1.32
N GLY A 18 26.58 -28.43 2.56
CA GLY A 18 25.17 -28.49 2.87
C GLY A 18 24.49 -27.42 2.03
N PHE A 19 23.76 -27.84 1.00
CA PHE A 19 22.92 -26.96 0.21
C PHE A 19 21.82 -26.45 1.13
N PHE A 20 22.13 -25.39 1.89
CA PHE A 20 21.14 -24.52 2.49
C PHE A 20 20.37 -23.89 1.33
N THR A 21 19.35 -24.61 0.86
CA THR A 21 18.26 -24.04 0.08
C THR A 21 17.67 -22.95 0.96
N LYS A 22 18.11 -21.71 0.75
CA LYS A 22 17.59 -20.54 1.43
C LYS A 22 16.11 -20.48 1.10
N THR A 23 15.27 -20.94 2.01
CA THR A 23 13.83 -20.98 1.84
C THR A 23 13.38 -19.53 1.66
N SER A 24 13.11 -19.17 0.42
CA SER A 24 12.63 -17.84 0.07
C SER A 24 11.22 -17.70 0.62
N SER A 25 11.10 -17.26 1.86
CA SER A 25 9.81 -16.84 2.43
C SER A 25 9.16 -15.90 1.43
N ALA A 26 7.95 -16.22 1.00
CA ALA A 26 7.20 -15.35 0.10
C ALA A 26 7.03 -13.97 0.75
N PHE A 27 7.18 -12.91 -0.04
CA PHE A 27 6.97 -11.55 0.45
C PHE A 27 5.51 -11.38 0.92
N SER A 28 5.32 -10.99 2.19
CA SER A 28 4.01 -10.64 2.72
C SER A 28 3.76 -9.14 2.54
N ILE A 29 2.57 -8.77 2.07
CA ILE A 29 2.11 -7.37 2.08
C ILE A 29 1.58 -6.97 3.46
N GLU A 30 1.12 -7.94 4.26
CA GLU A 30 0.55 -7.71 5.59
C GLU A 30 1.67 -7.34 6.56
N GLU A 31 1.47 -6.24 7.31
CA GLU A 31 2.43 -5.62 8.24
C GLU A 31 3.80 -5.21 7.64
N ALA A 32 3.96 -5.22 6.31
CA ALA A 32 5.18 -4.77 5.64
C ALA A 32 5.40 -3.26 5.81
N ALA A 33 6.62 -2.84 6.17
CA ALA A 33 6.95 -1.43 6.24
C ALA A 33 7.05 -0.81 4.84
N ILE A 34 6.97 0.53 4.78
CA ILE A 34 7.11 1.27 3.51
C ILE A 34 8.45 0.95 2.83
N ASP A 35 9.53 0.78 3.59
CA ASP A 35 10.84 0.44 3.01
C ASP A 35 10.92 -1.00 2.49
N ASP A 36 10.20 -1.96 3.09
CA ASP A 36 10.08 -3.33 2.58
C ASP A 36 9.30 -3.34 1.26
N LEU A 37 8.19 -2.60 1.18
CA LEU A 37 7.41 -2.43 -0.05
C LEU A 37 8.26 -1.77 -1.16
N ARG A 38 9.05 -0.75 -0.82
CA ARG A 38 9.98 -0.10 -1.75
C ARG A 38 11.09 -1.05 -2.20
N LEU A 39 11.57 -1.94 -1.34
CA LEU A 39 12.55 -2.96 -1.69
C LEU A 39 11.95 -4.02 -2.62
N ALA A 40 10.76 -4.54 -2.31
CA ALA A 40 10.03 -5.48 -3.15
C ALA A 40 9.73 -4.91 -4.55
N PHE A 41 9.38 -3.61 -4.63
CA PHE A 41 9.24 -2.88 -5.90
C PHE A 41 10.56 -2.83 -6.69
N LYS A 42 11.70 -2.56 -6.04
CA LYS A 42 13.02 -2.53 -6.70
C LYS A 42 13.46 -3.93 -7.18
N GLN A 43 13.09 -4.96 -6.44
CA GLN A 43 13.41 -6.36 -6.73
C GLN A 43 12.42 -7.03 -7.70
N ASN A 44 11.43 -6.30 -8.22
CA ASN A 44 10.32 -6.80 -9.04
C ASN A 44 9.51 -7.95 -8.40
N GLN A 45 9.55 -8.07 -7.08
CA GLN A 45 8.75 -9.04 -6.30
C GLN A 45 7.30 -8.58 -6.12
N LEU A 46 7.07 -7.27 -6.22
CA LEU A 46 5.77 -6.63 -6.10
C LEU A 46 5.68 -5.45 -7.06
N THR A 47 4.48 -5.13 -7.53
CA THR A 47 4.17 -3.88 -8.26
C THR A 47 3.19 -3.01 -7.48
N SER A 48 3.14 -1.71 -7.79
CA SER A 48 2.16 -0.78 -7.22
C SER A 48 0.74 -1.26 -7.53
N ARG A 49 0.52 -1.77 -8.76
CA ARG A 49 -0.75 -2.34 -9.17
C ARG A 49 -1.15 -3.54 -8.31
N GLN A 50 -0.25 -4.50 -8.08
CA GLN A 50 -0.53 -5.66 -7.23
C GLN A 50 -0.87 -5.23 -5.79
N LEU A 51 -0.13 -4.24 -5.25
CA LEU A 51 -0.38 -3.68 -3.92
C LEU A 51 -1.75 -2.98 -3.83
N VAL A 52 -2.15 -2.22 -4.85
CA VAL A 52 -3.47 -1.58 -4.93
C VAL A 52 -4.58 -2.63 -5.08
N GLU A 53 -4.42 -3.62 -5.96
CA GLU A 53 -5.39 -4.71 -6.14
C GLU A 53 -5.62 -5.50 -4.84
N PHE A 54 -4.54 -5.79 -4.09
CA PHE A 54 -4.59 -6.41 -2.78
C PHE A 54 -5.43 -5.60 -1.79
N TYR A 55 -5.15 -4.30 -1.62
CA TYR A 55 -5.91 -3.45 -0.71
C TYR A 55 -7.36 -3.24 -1.17
N LEU A 56 -7.61 -3.08 -2.47
CA LEU A 56 -8.97 -3.02 -3.01
C LEU A 56 -9.77 -4.31 -2.77
N LYS A 57 -9.12 -5.49 -2.82
CA LYS A 57 -9.74 -6.77 -2.46
C LYS A 57 -10.03 -6.85 -0.97
N ARG A 58 -9.11 -6.38 -0.12
CA ARG A 58 -9.30 -6.28 1.34
C ARG A 58 -10.46 -5.35 1.72
N ILE A 59 -10.53 -4.15 1.11
CA ILE A 59 -11.61 -3.18 1.30
C ILE A 59 -12.95 -3.82 0.91
N ARG A 60 -13.07 -4.40 -0.28
CA ARG A 60 -14.30 -5.08 -0.73
C ARG A 60 -14.77 -6.18 0.24
N ARG A 61 -13.84 -6.97 0.80
CA ARG A 61 -14.16 -8.06 1.73
C ARG A 61 -14.53 -7.58 3.14
N LEU A 62 -13.83 -6.59 3.67
CA LEU A 62 -13.88 -6.24 5.10
C LEU A 62 -14.67 -4.95 5.40
N ASN A 63 -14.72 -4.01 4.47
CA ASN A 63 -15.35 -2.72 4.71
C ASN A 63 -16.87 -2.76 4.96
N PRO A 64 -17.66 -3.73 4.45
CA PRO A 64 -19.06 -3.89 4.86
C PRO A 64 -19.23 -4.12 6.38
N LEU A 65 -18.22 -4.72 7.03
CA LEU A 65 -18.20 -4.99 8.47
C LEU A 65 -17.48 -3.90 9.27
N LEU A 66 -16.39 -3.34 8.75
CA LEU A 66 -15.53 -2.39 9.46
C LEU A 66 -15.93 -0.92 9.24
N ARG A 67 -16.50 -0.58 8.09
CA ARG A 67 -16.90 0.78 7.67
C ARG A 67 -15.79 1.84 7.82
N GLY A 68 -14.54 1.42 7.65
CA GLY A 68 -13.34 2.27 7.75
C GLY A 68 -13.01 3.09 6.50
N VAL A 69 -13.55 2.71 5.33
CA VAL A 69 -13.40 3.42 4.05
C VAL A 69 -14.76 3.94 3.61
N ILE A 70 -14.88 5.24 3.39
CA ILE A 70 -16.13 5.88 2.96
C ILE A 70 -16.22 5.98 1.43
N GLU A 71 -15.07 6.06 0.73
CA GLU A 71 -15.02 6.19 -0.72
C GLU A 71 -13.71 5.61 -1.26
N VAL A 72 -13.74 4.99 -2.44
CA VAL A 72 -12.54 4.44 -3.13
C VAL A 72 -12.28 5.27 -4.37
N ASN A 73 -11.02 5.60 -4.65
CA ASN A 73 -10.65 6.36 -5.84
C ASN A 73 -10.85 5.48 -7.09
N PRO A 74 -11.76 5.84 -8.04
CA PRO A 74 -11.96 5.04 -9.24
C PRO A 74 -10.71 4.97 -10.12
N ASP A 75 -9.81 5.97 -10.03
CA ASP A 75 -8.58 6.03 -10.81
C ASP A 75 -7.38 5.32 -10.12
N ALA A 76 -7.57 4.69 -8.95
CA ALA A 76 -6.47 4.11 -8.15
C ALA A 76 -5.60 3.10 -8.91
N LEU A 77 -6.21 2.21 -9.72
CA LEU A 77 -5.48 1.23 -10.52
C LEU A 77 -4.70 1.89 -11.67
N PHE A 78 -5.28 2.89 -12.33
CA PHE A 78 -4.60 3.65 -13.38
C PHE A 78 -3.40 4.43 -12.83
N LEU A 79 -3.53 5.02 -11.63
CA LEU A 79 -2.43 5.67 -10.92
C LEU A 79 -1.33 4.67 -10.54
N ALA A 80 -1.69 3.44 -10.19
CA ALA A 80 -0.74 2.37 -9.90
C ALA A 80 0.04 1.92 -11.14
N ASP A 81 -0.66 1.67 -12.25
CA ASP A 81 -0.05 1.37 -13.54
C ASP A 81 0.86 2.50 -14.04
N LYS A 82 0.50 3.76 -13.76
CA LYS A 82 1.35 4.92 -14.04
C LYS A 82 2.62 4.89 -13.19
N ALA A 83 2.51 4.70 -11.87
CA ALA A 83 3.67 4.64 -10.98
C ALA A 83 4.63 3.49 -11.35
N ASP A 84 4.09 2.34 -11.77
CA ASP A 84 4.88 1.18 -12.23
C ASP A 84 5.58 1.43 -13.57
N ARG A 85 4.96 2.17 -14.51
CA ARG A 85 5.64 2.63 -15.74
C ARG A 85 6.75 3.63 -15.42
N GLU A 86 6.48 4.62 -14.58
CA GLU A 86 7.45 5.63 -14.16
C GLU A 86 8.68 5.00 -13.49
N ARG A 87 8.48 3.98 -12.64
CA ARG A 87 9.58 3.25 -11.99
C ARG A 87 10.54 2.55 -12.97
N LYS A 88 10.06 2.17 -14.17
CA LYS A 88 10.87 1.50 -15.20
C LYS A 88 11.74 2.46 -16.03
N VAL A 89 11.29 3.72 -16.19
CA VAL A 89 11.98 4.72 -17.03
C VAL A 89 12.84 5.69 -16.21
N ASN A 90 12.55 5.82 -14.91
CA ASN A 90 13.27 6.71 -14.01
C ASN A 90 14.63 6.14 -13.59
N THR A 91 15.65 7.00 -13.50
CA THR A 91 16.95 6.67 -12.89
C THR A 91 16.77 6.08 -11.49
N PRO A 92 17.43 4.96 -11.15
CA PRO A 92 17.35 4.38 -9.80
C PRO A 92 17.65 5.41 -8.71
N GLY A 93 16.66 5.65 -7.83
CA GLY A 93 16.76 6.60 -6.73
C GLY A 93 16.15 7.99 -6.97
N SER A 94 15.73 8.34 -8.18
CA SER A 94 15.09 9.65 -8.46
C SER A 94 13.62 9.74 -8.00
N SER A 95 12.99 8.59 -7.72
CA SER A 95 11.58 8.51 -7.33
C SER A 95 11.37 8.84 -5.85
N GLY A 96 10.29 9.56 -5.54
CA GLY A 96 9.98 10.00 -4.18
C GLY A 96 9.80 8.85 -3.18
N GLY A 97 9.92 9.16 -1.89
CA GLY A 97 9.88 8.18 -0.80
C GLY A 97 8.60 7.34 -0.71
N LEU A 98 7.52 7.75 -1.37
CA LEU A 98 6.22 7.06 -1.38
C LEU A 98 5.83 6.57 -2.80
N HIS A 99 6.77 6.48 -3.75
CA HIS A 99 6.46 6.23 -5.17
C HIS A 99 5.76 4.87 -5.42
N GLY A 100 4.46 4.94 -5.70
CA GLY A 100 3.59 3.78 -5.90
C GLY A 100 2.96 3.21 -4.62
N ILE A 101 3.15 3.86 -3.47
CA ILE A 101 2.54 3.44 -2.19
C ILE A 101 1.10 3.98 -2.10
N PRO A 102 0.08 3.12 -1.93
CA PRO A 102 -1.30 3.55 -1.75
C PRO A 102 -1.57 4.02 -0.32
N ILE A 103 -2.30 5.14 -0.22
CA ILE A 103 -2.68 5.75 1.06
C ILE A 103 -4.16 6.16 1.06
N LEU A 104 -4.80 6.11 2.23
CA LEU A 104 -6.13 6.68 2.46
C LEU A 104 -6.00 8.08 3.06
N LEU A 105 -6.87 8.99 2.64
CA LEU A 105 -7.02 10.32 3.23
C LEU A 105 -8.27 10.38 4.09
N LYS A 106 -8.25 10.97 5.29
CA LYS A 106 -9.48 11.23 6.05
C LYS A 106 -10.44 12.09 5.21
N ASP A 107 -11.74 11.82 5.24
CA ASP A 107 -12.72 12.49 4.36
C ASP A 107 -12.95 14.00 4.60
N ASN A 108 -12.29 14.58 5.61
CA ASN A 108 -12.18 16.04 5.79
C ASN A 108 -10.95 16.66 5.08
N ILE A 109 -10.11 15.87 4.39
CA ILE A 109 -8.94 16.34 3.65
C ILE A 109 -9.29 16.52 2.17
N ALA A 110 -9.23 17.76 1.68
CA ALA A 110 -9.58 18.12 0.30
C ALA A 110 -8.66 17.49 -0.75
N THR A 111 -9.23 16.96 -1.83
CA THR A 111 -8.50 16.63 -3.06
C THR A 111 -9.33 16.81 -4.34
N LYS A 112 -8.66 17.07 -5.47
CA LYS A 112 -9.23 17.20 -6.83
C LYS A 112 -9.36 15.87 -7.59
N ASP A 113 -9.13 14.72 -6.94
CA ASP A 113 -9.51 13.41 -7.52
C ASP A 113 -11.04 13.34 -7.76
N LYS A 114 -11.51 12.28 -8.44
CA LYS A 114 -12.93 11.92 -8.53
C LYS A 114 -13.43 11.33 -7.19
N LEU A 115 -13.30 12.12 -6.14
CA LEU A 115 -13.61 11.78 -4.76
C LEU A 115 -14.30 12.94 -4.06
N ASN A 116 -15.29 12.66 -3.24
CA ASN A 116 -15.88 13.68 -2.39
C ASN A 116 -14.93 14.06 -1.23
N THR A 117 -15.22 15.18 -0.57
CA THR A 117 -14.60 15.59 0.70
C THR A 117 -15.71 16.13 1.59
N THR A 118 -16.29 15.26 2.42
CA THR A 118 -17.59 15.55 3.05
C THR A 118 -17.57 15.72 4.56
N ALA A 119 -16.41 15.50 5.20
CA ALA A 119 -16.31 15.35 6.66
C ALA A 119 -17.34 14.35 7.25
N GLY A 120 -17.74 13.35 6.45
CA GLY A 120 -18.75 12.34 6.77
C GLY A 120 -20.22 12.76 6.54
N SER A 121 -20.48 14.02 6.23
CA SER A 121 -21.83 14.61 6.16
C SER A 121 -22.45 14.57 4.76
N TYR A 122 -23.73 14.23 4.66
CA TYR A 122 -24.46 14.32 3.39
C TYR A 122 -24.59 15.76 2.85
N ALA A 123 -24.51 16.78 3.71
CA ALA A 123 -24.62 18.19 3.30
C ALA A 123 -23.47 18.67 2.38
N LEU A 124 -22.36 17.93 2.31
CA LEU A 124 -21.21 18.22 1.45
C LEU A 124 -21.04 17.21 0.30
N LEU A 125 -21.99 16.28 0.11
CA LEU A 125 -21.96 15.33 -1.00
C LEU A 125 -22.08 16.08 -2.34
N GLY A 126 -21.18 15.80 -3.29
CA GLY A 126 -21.08 16.53 -4.55
C GLY A 126 -20.42 17.91 -4.46
N SER A 127 -19.98 18.36 -3.28
CA SER A 127 -19.26 19.64 -3.16
C SER A 127 -17.90 19.60 -3.87
N VAL A 128 -17.60 20.66 -4.63
CA VAL A 128 -16.36 20.76 -5.41
C VAL A 128 -15.32 21.57 -4.63
N VAL A 129 -14.22 20.92 -4.22
CA VAL A 129 -13.12 21.63 -3.57
C VAL A 129 -12.34 22.48 -4.60
N PRO A 130 -11.86 23.68 -4.21
CA PRO A 130 -11.13 24.55 -5.14
C PRO A 130 -9.75 23.99 -5.51
N ARG A 131 -9.10 23.28 -4.58
CA ARG A 131 -7.73 22.74 -4.75
C ARG A 131 -7.49 21.52 -3.85
N ASP A 132 -6.38 20.81 -4.11
CA ASP A 132 -5.81 19.87 -3.16
C ASP A 132 -5.44 20.58 -1.84
N ALA A 133 -5.63 19.88 -0.72
CA ALA A 133 -5.04 20.27 0.56
C ALA A 133 -3.50 20.18 0.46
N GLY A 134 -2.77 21.05 1.16
CA GLY A 134 -1.31 21.15 1.04
C GLY A 134 -0.57 19.85 1.41
N VAL A 135 -1.15 19.01 2.28
CA VAL A 135 -0.63 17.67 2.58
C VAL A 135 -0.77 16.73 1.37
N VAL A 136 -1.88 16.78 0.64
CA VAL A 136 -2.10 15.96 -0.57
C VAL A 136 -1.11 16.35 -1.66
N THR A 137 -0.85 17.65 -1.86
CA THR A 137 0.18 18.13 -2.78
C THR A 137 1.57 17.56 -2.43
N LYS A 138 1.94 17.52 -1.14
CA LYS A 138 3.21 16.93 -0.68
C LYS A 138 3.25 15.41 -0.91
N LEU A 139 2.16 14.70 -0.63
CA LEU A 139 2.04 13.25 -0.82
C LEU A 139 2.14 12.87 -2.32
N ARG A 140 1.49 13.62 -3.21
CA ARG A 140 1.63 13.46 -4.67
C ARG A 140 3.06 13.74 -5.13
N LYS A 141 3.72 14.79 -4.62
CA LYS A 141 5.13 15.07 -4.92
C LYS A 141 6.07 13.94 -4.45
N ALA A 142 5.71 13.22 -3.38
CA ALA A 142 6.42 12.03 -2.92
C ALA A 142 6.08 10.74 -3.72
N GLY A 143 5.17 10.80 -4.69
CA GLY A 143 4.76 9.69 -5.55
C GLY A 143 3.65 8.79 -4.99
N ALA A 144 2.98 9.19 -3.90
CA ALA A 144 1.92 8.39 -3.28
C ALA A 144 0.65 8.30 -4.15
N ILE A 145 -0.02 7.16 -4.09
CA ILE A 145 -1.31 6.92 -4.76
C ILE A 145 -2.44 7.18 -3.75
N ILE A 146 -3.34 8.11 -4.05
CA ILE A 146 -4.54 8.31 -3.23
C ILE A 146 -5.53 7.17 -3.52
N LEU A 147 -5.58 6.17 -2.64
CA LEU A 147 -6.43 4.99 -2.77
C LEU A 147 -7.92 5.31 -2.56
N GLY A 148 -8.22 6.34 -1.77
CA GLY A 148 -9.58 6.73 -1.42
C GLY A 148 -9.66 7.55 -0.14
N LYS A 149 -10.86 7.57 0.44
CA LYS A 149 -11.24 8.34 1.61
C LYS A 149 -11.52 7.41 2.79
N ALA A 150 -10.87 7.64 3.93
CA ALA A 150 -11.15 6.98 5.19
C ALA A 150 -12.36 7.63 5.90
N SER A 151 -13.14 6.80 6.57
CA SER A 151 -14.27 7.20 7.41
C SER A 151 -13.80 7.97 8.65
N LEU A 152 -14.75 8.61 9.35
CA LEU A 152 -14.53 9.44 10.54
C LEU A 152 -15.81 9.63 11.35
N SER A 153 -15.66 10.05 12.61
CA SER A 153 -16.73 10.77 13.32
C SER A 153 -17.12 12.02 12.53
N GLU A 154 -18.42 12.21 12.29
CA GLU A 154 -18.96 13.34 11.51
C GLU A 154 -18.51 14.69 12.05
N TRP A 155 -18.19 15.62 11.15
CA TRP A 155 -17.62 16.94 11.49
C TRP A 155 -16.40 16.84 12.42
N SER A 156 -15.59 15.79 12.27
CA SER A 156 -14.46 15.49 13.14
C SER A 156 -14.84 15.35 14.63
N HIS A 157 -16.02 14.80 14.91
CA HIS A 157 -16.61 14.64 16.25
C HIS A 157 -17.14 15.95 16.89
N PHE A 158 -17.25 17.04 16.13
CA PHE A 158 -17.76 18.33 16.61
C PHE A 158 -19.20 18.60 16.12
N ARG A 159 -20.12 17.66 16.38
CA ARG A 159 -21.54 17.73 15.96
C ARG A 159 -22.55 17.60 17.09
N SER A 160 -22.30 16.74 18.06
CA SER A 160 -23.23 16.42 19.15
C SER A 160 -22.49 15.71 20.28
N ASN A 161 -22.87 16.01 21.52
CA ASN A 161 -22.28 15.42 22.73
C ASN A 161 -22.59 13.91 22.89
N GLY A 162 -23.59 13.39 22.18
CA GLY A 162 -24.03 11.98 22.26
C GLY A 162 -23.71 11.14 21.03
N ALA A 163 -23.01 11.68 20.02
CA ALA A 163 -22.69 10.92 18.82
C ALA A 163 -21.51 9.95 19.08
N PRO A 164 -21.64 8.64 18.80
CA PRO A 164 -20.55 7.69 19.03
C PRO A 164 -19.35 7.96 18.12
N SER A 165 -18.15 7.65 18.62
CA SER A 165 -16.91 7.77 17.85
C SER A 165 -16.93 6.86 16.62
N GLY A 166 -16.45 7.35 15.48
CA GLY A 166 -16.45 6.61 14.21
C GLY A 166 -17.78 6.61 13.45
N PHE A 167 -18.83 7.26 13.97
CA PHE A 167 -20.10 7.42 13.23
C PHE A 167 -20.12 8.68 12.36
N CYS A 168 -20.55 8.53 11.11
CA CYS A 168 -21.07 9.64 10.30
C CYS A 168 -22.23 9.22 9.39
N GLY A 169 -23.05 10.18 8.95
CA GLY A 169 -24.25 9.91 8.17
C GLY A 169 -23.96 9.10 6.90
N ARG A 170 -22.88 9.43 6.17
CA ARG A 170 -22.56 8.78 4.90
C ARG A 170 -22.07 7.33 4.98
N SER A 171 -21.41 6.92 6.07
CA SER A 171 -20.81 5.58 6.18
C SER A 171 -21.39 4.72 7.31
N GLY A 172 -22.18 5.31 8.20
CA GLY A 172 -22.70 4.69 9.42
C GLY A 172 -21.63 4.59 10.51
N GLN A 173 -21.78 3.61 11.39
CA GLN A 173 -20.87 3.35 12.51
C GLN A 173 -19.63 2.56 12.05
N GLY A 174 -18.45 3.18 12.11
CA GLY A 174 -17.18 2.46 12.03
C GLY A 174 -17.00 1.47 13.18
N LYS A 175 -16.39 0.30 12.96
CA LYS A 175 -16.09 -0.62 14.05
C LYS A 175 -14.95 -0.07 14.92
N VAL A 176 -15.28 0.25 16.16
CA VAL A 176 -14.30 0.60 17.22
C VAL A 176 -13.89 -0.69 17.94
N PHE A 177 -12.62 -0.77 18.31
CA PHE A 177 -12.02 -1.86 19.10
C PHE A 177 -11.60 -1.33 20.46
#